data_AF-A0A7J8EGW1-F1
#
_entry.id   AF-A0A7J8EGW1-F1
#
_cell.length_a   1.000
_cell.length_b   1.000
_cell.length_c   1.000
_cell.angle_alpha   90.00
_cell.angle_beta   90.00
_cell.angle_gamma   90.00
#
_symmetry.space_group_name_H-M   'P 1'
#
loop_
_entity.id
_entity.type
_entity.pdbx_description
1 polymer ?
#
loop_
_entity_poly.entity_id
_entity_poly.type
_entity_poly.pdbx_seq_one_letter_code
_entity_poly.pdbx_strand_id
1 'polypeptide(L)'
;MIEDLQNELRTTENCANLQPQIDDITNDLRRVQDEKESCESEKIDKHKERETLEKEKKSVNDQIVQFDNLMNQKEDKLRQRYRDTYDAVLWLRNNRDKFKQRVYEPIMLTINMKDNKNAKYIENHIPSNDLRAFVFESQEDMEVFLKEVRDNKKLRVNAVIAPRNSYADRAPSRSLNELKQYGFFSYLRELFDAPAPVMSYLCSQYHIHEVPVGTERTRERIERVIQETRLKQMYTAEEKYVVKTSFYSNKVISSNTSLKVAQFLTVTVDLEQRRHLEEHLKEINRKLQAVESGLIALREKNKHLEHKDNELRQKKKELLERKNKKRQLEQKISSKQESLKLMEQDTCNLEEEERKASTKIKEINVQKAKLVTELTNLIKICTSLHIQKVDLILQNTTVISEKNKLESDYMATSSQLRLKEQHFIELDENRQRLLQKCKELMRRARQVCNLGAEQTVPQEYQTVSIKSI
;
A
#
# COMPACT_ATOMS: atom_id res chain seq x y z
N MET A 1 53.74 -8.41 17.00
CA MET A 1 52.78 -8.11 15.91
C MET A 1 52.18 -9.35 15.24
N ILE A 2 52.96 -10.34 14.79
CA ILE A 2 52.41 -11.62 14.28
C ILE A 2 52.00 -12.55 15.41
N GLU A 3 52.76 -12.60 16.51
CA GLU A 3 52.33 -13.29 17.74
C GLU A 3 51.04 -12.72 18.33
N ASP A 4 50.84 -11.39 18.26
CA ASP A 4 49.59 -10.76 18.72
C ASP A 4 48.39 -11.18 17.84
N LEU A 5 48.57 -11.21 16.53
CA LEU A 5 47.56 -11.70 15.58
C LEU A 5 47.31 -13.21 15.74
N GLN A 6 48.33 -13.99 16.08
CA GLN A 6 48.20 -15.43 16.38
C GLN A 6 47.53 -15.67 17.75
N ASN A 7 47.74 -14.81 18.73
CA ASN A 7 47.04 -14.86 20.02
C ASN A 7 45.58 -14.42 19.90
N GLU A 8 45.28 -13.42 19.07
CA GLU A 8 43.91 -13.08 18.67
C GLU A 8 43.25 -14.24 17.90
N LEU A 9 43.98 -14.92 17.00
CA LEU A 9 43.45 -16.09 16.33
C LEU A 9 43.18 -17.23 17.32
N ARG A 10 44.09 -17.51 18.27
CA ARG A 10 43.93 -18.56 19.30
C ARG A 10 42.76 -18.30 20.26
N THR A 11 42.56 -17.05 20.66
CA THR A 11 41.35 -16.66 21.43
C THR A 11 40.07 -16.84 20.61
N THR A 12 40.17 -16.74 19.28
CA THR A 12 39.07 -17.03 18.34
C THR A 12 38.95 -18.53 17.98
N GLU A 13 40.03 -19.32 18.08
CA GLU A 13 40.08 -20.77 17.80
C GLU A 13 39.37 -21.61 18.85
N ASN A 14 39.22 -21.12 20.09
CA ASN A 14 38.29 -21.72 21.07
C ASN A 14 36.83 -21.80 20.56
N CYS A 15 36.50 -21.22 19.40
CA CYS A 15 35.24 -21.39 18.66
C CYS A 15 35.32 -22.39 17.49
N ALA A 16 36.06 -23.50 17.60
CA ALA A 16 36.21 -24.50 16.53
C ALA A 16 34.90 -25.14 16.00
N ASN A 17 33.73 -24.85 16.57
CA ASN A 17 32.42 -25.42 16.19
C ASN A 17 31.40 -24.40 15.64
N LEU A 18 31.83 -23.29 15.03
CA LEU A 18 30.90 -22.30 14.47
C LEU A 18 30.08 -22.84 13.27
N GLN A 19 30.62 -23.79 12.50
CA GLN A 19 29.94 -24.34 11.33
C GLN A 19 28.72 -25.21 11.69
N PRO A 20 28.83 -26.23 12.57
CA PRO A 20 27.67 -27.00 13.01
C PRO A 20 26.62 -26.14 13.73
N GLN A 21 27.02 -25.11 14.49
CA GLN A 21 26.06 -24.18 15.11
C GLN A 21 25.27 -23.36 14.07
N ILE A 22 25.89 -22.97 12.96
CA ILE A 22 25.20 -22.28 11.85
C ILE A 22 24.24 -23.24 11.13
N ASP A 23 24.63 -24.50 10.98
CA ASP A 23 23.80 -25.53 10.34
C ASP A 23 22.59 -25.90 11.22
N ASP A 24 22.78 -26.03 12.54
CA ASP A 24 21.70 -26.22 13.51
C ASP A 24 20.70 -25.05 13.50
N ILE A 25 21.19 -23.80 13.52
CA ILE A 25 20.32 -22.62 13.42
C ILE A 25 19.60 -22.56 12.07
N THR A 26 20.24 -23.04 11.00
CA THR A 26 19.61 -23.10 9.67
C THR A 26 18.51 -24.15 9.62
N ASN A 27 18.68 -25.29 10.29
CA ASN A 27 17.65 -26.30 10.45
C ASN A 27 16.50 -25.81 11.33
N ASP A 28 16.80 -25.10 12.42
CA ASP A 28 15.79 -24.47 13.28
C ASP A 28 14.99 -23.40 12.54
N LEU A 29 15.65 -22.58 11.69
CA LEU A 29 14.97 -21.62 10.82
C LEU A 29 14.03 -22.31 9.83
N ARG A 30 14.43 -23.42 9.22
CA ARG A 30 13.54 -24.22 8.35
C ARG A 30 12.34 -24.74 9.13
N ARG A 31 12.55 -25.31 10.31
CA ARG A 31 11.45 -25.81 11.15
C ARG A 31 10.46 -24.70 11.52
N VAL A 32 10.96 -23.52 11.91
CA VAL A 32 10.10 -22.37 12.23
C VAL A 32 9.34 -21.88 10.99
N GLN A 33 9.97 -21.91 9.81
CA GLN A 33 9.33 -21.58 8.54
C GLN A 33 8.20 -22.57 8.21
N ASP A 34 8.45 -23.89 8.34
CA ASP A 34 7.45 -24.93 8.12
C ASP A 34 6.27 -24.81 9.11
N GLU A 35 6.56 -24.54 10.39
CA GLU A 35 5.55 -24.29 11.42
C GLU A 35 4.73 -23.02 11.12
N LYS A 36 5.35 -21.99 10.53
CA LYS A 36 4.67 -20.76 10.11
C LYS A 36 3.73 -21.02 8.93
N GLU A 37 4.18 -21.78 7.94
CA GLU A 37 3.37 -22.17 6.77
C GLU A 37 2.17 -23.06 7.18
N SER A 38 2.39 -24.00 8.10
CA SER A 38 1.33 -24.80 8.70
C SER A 38 0.32 -23.94 9.47
N CYS A 39 0.80 -23.00 10.29
CA CYS A 39 -0.07 -22.08 11.05
C CYS A 39 -0.89 -21.18 10.12
N GLU A 40 -0.30 -20.69 9.03
CA GLU A 40 -1.00 -19.87 8.04
C GLU A 40 -2.07 -20.67 7.27
N SER A 41 -1.77 -21.93 6.93
CA SER A 41 -2.74 -22.84 6.33
C SER A 41 -3.94 -23.08 7.26
N GLU A 42 -3.69 -23.37 8.53
CA GLU A 42 -4.74 -23.53 9.55
C GLU A 42 -5.59 -22.27 9.72
N LYS A 43 -4.98 -21.07 9.66
CA LYS A 43 -5.74 -19.81 9.70
C LYS A 43 -6.65 -19.65 8.49
N ILE A 44 -6.18 -19.98 7.29
CA ILE A 44 -6.98 -19.90 6.06
C ILE A 44 -8.20 -20.82 6.18
N ASP A 45 -8.00 -22.05 6.67
CA ASP A 45 -9.08 -23.01 6.85
C ASP A 45 -10.08 -22.56 7.92
N LYS A 46 -9.60 -22.02 9.05
CA LYS A 46 -10.46 -21.42 10.09
C LYS A 46 -11.21 -20.19 9.59
N HIS A 47 -10.60 -19.38 8.71
CA HIS A 47 -11.27 -18.24 8.09
C HIS A 47 -12.39 -18.68 7.13
N LYS A 48 -12.15 -19.72 6.32
CA LYS A 48 -13.19 -20.32 5.46
C LYS A 48 -14.32 -20.90 6.30
N GLU A 49 -14.01 -21.65 7.36
CA GLU A 49 -15.00 -22.18 8.31
C GLU A 49 -15.85 -21.05 8.90
N ARG A 50 -15.23 -19.95 9.35
CA ARG A 50 -15.95 -18.78 9.84
C ARG A 50 -16.88 -18.18 8.80
N GLU A 51 -16.42 -18.00 7.56
CA GLU A 51 -17.24 -17.45 6.47
C GLU A 51 -18.45 -18.34 6.16
N THR A 52 -18.28 -19.67 6.18
CA THR A 52 -19.39 -20.60 5.98
C THR A 52 -20.42 -20.51 7.11
N LEU A 53 -19.97 -20.44 8.37
CA LEU A 53 -20.85 -20.28 9.53
C LEU A 53 -21.55 -18.92 9.55
N GLU A 54 -20.89 -17.84 9.09
CA GLU A 54 -21.51 -16.51 8.98
C GLU A 54 -22.63 -16.50 7.91
N LYS A 55 -22.41 -17.17 6.77
CA LYS A 55 -23.45 -17.32 5.74
C LYS A 55 -24.65 -18.11 6.27
N GLU A 56 -24.38 -19.21 6.99
CA GLU A 56 -25.43 -20.02 7.60
C GLU A 56 -26.20 -19.24 8.66
N LYS A 57 -25.49 -18.53 9.55
CA LYS A 57 -26.08 -17.62 10.54
C LYS A 57 -27.00 -16.60 9.89
N LYS A 58 -26.57 -15.98 8.78
CA LYS A 58 -27.37 -15.01 8.04
C LYS A 58 -28.64 -15.66 7.49
N SER A 59 -28.53 -16.82 6.85
CA SER A 59 -29.69 -17.54 6.32
C SER A 59 -30.71 -17.91 7.40
N VAL A 60 -30.24 -18.42 8.56
CA VAL A 60 -31.13 -18.77 9.69
C VAL A 60 -31.76 -17.51 10.28
N ASN A 61 -31.00 -16.43 10.41
CA ASN A 61 -31.53 -15.15 10.89
C ASN A 61 -32.59 -14.58 9.93
N ASP A 62 -32.36 -14.65 8.62
CA ASP A 62 -33.32 -14.20 7.61
C ASP A 62 -34.62 -15.02 7.69
N GLN A 63 -34.54 -16.33 7.96
CA GLN A 63 -35.72 -17.16 8.22
C GLN A 63 -36.46 -16.73 9.49
N ILE A 64 -35.76 -16.46 10.59
CA ILE A 64 -36.39 -15.98 11.83
C ILE A 64 -37.11 -14.65 11.59
N VAL A 65 -36.48 -13.71 10.87
CA VAL A 65 -37.11 -12.43 10.50
C VAL A 65 -38.36 -12.65 9.64
N GLN A 66 -38.36 -13.63 8.74
CA GLN A 66 -39.57 -14.01 7.99
C GLN A 66 -40.66 -14.53 8.92
N PHE A 67 -40.33 -15.35 9.92
CA PHE A 67 -41.30 -15.81 10.93
C PHE A 67 -41.86 -14.64 11.76
N ASP A 68 -41.01 -13.71 12.19
CA ASP A 68 -41.44 -12.52 12.92
C ASP A 68 -42.35 -11.64 12.05
N ASN A 69 -42.05 -11.51 10.75
CA ASN A 69 -42.92 -10.82 9.80
C ASN A 69 -44.30 -11.51 9.67
N LEU A 70 -44.36 -12.84 9.67
CA LEU A 70 -45.63 -13.57 9.66
C LEU A 70 -46.42 -13.39 10.96
N MET A 71 -45.74 -13.35 12.11
CA MET A 71 -46.36 -13.07 13.40
C MET A 71 -46.90 -11.64 13.45
N ASN A 72 -46.11 -10.66 12.99
CA ASN A 72 -46.53 -9.28 12.85
C ASN A 72 -47.72 -9.14 11.90
N GLN A 73 -47.77 -9.90 10.80
CA GLN A 73 -48.94 -9.92 9.92
C GLN A 73 -50.20 -10.45 10.61
N LYS A 74 -50.10 -11.48 11.46
CA LYS A 74 -51.23 -11.95 12.28
C LYS A 74 -51.71 -10.85 13.23
N GLU A 75 -50.79 -10.17 13.89
CA GLU A 75 -51.10 -9.09 14.83
C GLU A 75 -51.69 -7.87 14.12
N ASP A 76 -51.18 -7.49 12.94
CA ASP A 76 -51.72 -6.39 12.15
C ASP A 76 -53.13 -6.69 11.63
N LYS A 77 -53.43 -7.93 11.23
CA LYS A 77 -54.81 -8.34 10.89
C LYS A 77 -55.76 -8.19 12.08
N LEU A 78 -55.30 -8.56 13.29
CA LEU A 78 -56.06 -8.34 14.51
C LEU A 78 -56.27 -6.85 14.77
N ARG A 79 -55.22 -6.04 14.66
CA ARG A 79 -55.25 -4.59 14.88
C ARG A 79 -56.18 -3.85 13.92
N GLN A 80 -56.16 -4.21 12.64
CA GLN A 80 -56.99 -3.57 11.61
C GLN A 80 -58.49 -3.78 11.87
N ARG A 81 -58.90 -4.96 12.35
CA ARG A 81 -60.31 -5.31 12.50
C ARG A 81 -60.84 -5.18 13.93
N TYR A 82 -59.99 -5.43 14.92
CA TYR A 82 -60.34 -5.50 16.35
C TYR A 82 -59.29 -4.78 17.20
N ARG A 83 -59.25 -3.45 17.06
CA ARG A 83 -58.31 -2.58 17.81
C ARG A 83 -58.36 -2.80 19.32
N ASP A 84 -59.55 -2.87 19.92
CA ASP A 84 -59.71 -3.08 21.36
C ASP A 84 -59.08 -4.40 21.85
N THR A 85 -59.18 -5.47 21.04
CA THR A 85 -58.58 -6.77 21.38
C THR A 85 -57.06 -6.71 21.27
N TYR A 86 -56.53 -6.02 20.26
CA TYR A 86 -55.09 -5.79 20.11
C TYR A 86 -54.51 -4.98 21.28
N ASP A 87 -55.16 -3.88 21.66
CA ASP A 87 -54.71 -3.05 22.79
C ASP A 87 -54.73 -3.85 24.12
N ALA A 88 -55.70 -4.75 24.28
CA ALA A 88 -55.74 -5.67 25.42
C ALA A 88 -54.65 -6.73 25.39
N VAL A 89 -54.24 -7.24 24.21
CA VAL A 89 -53.09 -8.15 24.07
C VAL A 89 -51.80 -7.45 24.49
N LEU A 90 -51.58 -6.22 24.02
CA LEU A 90 -50.41 -5.43 24.43
C LEU A 90 -50.39 -5.18 25.94
N TRP A 91 -51.54 -4.83 26.52
CA TRP A 91 -51.66 -4.66 27.95
C TRP A 91 -51.35 -5.97 28.71
N LEU A 92 -51.89 -7.10 28.24
CA LEU A 92 -51.63 -8.41 28.85
C LEU A 92 -50.15 -8.75 28.83
N ARG A 93 -49.45 -8.51 27.71
CA ARG A 93 -48.00 -8.75 27.58
C ARG A 93 -47.18 -7.92 28.56
N ASN A 94 -47.59 -6.68 28.83
CA ASN A 94 -46.91 -5.77 29.75
C ASN A 94 -47.23 -6.01 31.23
N ASN A 95 -48.27 -6.78 31.55
CA ASN A 95 -48.76 -6.98 32.92
C ASN A 95 -48.87 -8.48 33.27
N ARG A 96 -48.04 -9.34 32.65
CA ARG A 96 -48.07 -10.80 32.88
C ARG A 96 -47.76 -11.18 34.33
N ASP A 97 -47.02 -10.33 35.03
CA ASP A 97 -46.66 -10.42 36.44
C ASP A 97 -47.84 -10.29 37.42
N LYS A 98 -48.99 -9.76 36.97
CA LYS A 98 -50.19 -9.58 37.82
C LYS A 98 -51.06 -10.83 37.96
N PHE A 99 -50.81 -11.85 37.14
CA PHE A 99 -51.65 -13.05 37.09
C PHE A 99 -50.97 -14.22 37.80
N LYS A 100 -51.76 -15.04 38.50
CA LYS A 100 -51.27 -16.21 39.24
C LYS A 100 -50.94 -17.37 38.29
N GLN A 101 -51.77 -17.54 37.26
CA GLN A 101 -51.62 -18.58 36.24
C GLN A 101 -51.35 -18.00 34.86
N ARG A 102 -50.97 -18.87 33.93
CA ARG A 102 -50.68 -18.46 32.55
C ARG A 102 -51.98 -18.06 31.85
N VAL A 103 -52.05 -16.80 31.44
CA VAL A 103 -53.13 -16.31 30.59
C VAL A 103 -52.75 -16.53 29.13
N TYR A 104 -53.68 -17.10 28.36
CA TYR A 104 -53.50 -17.30 26.92
C TYR A 104 -54.07 -16.11 26.16
N GLU A 105 -53.31 -15.65 25.17
CA GLU A 105 -53.72 -14.64 24.21
C GLU A 105 -54.96 -15.11 23.41
N PRO A 106 -55.67 -14.21 22.71
CA PRO A 106 -56.90 -14.52 22.02
C PRO A 106 -56.80 -15.79 21.17
N ILE A 107 -57.84 -16.61 21.20
CA ILE A 107 -57.86 -17.93 20.54
C ILE A 107 -57.38 -17.84 19.07
N MET A 108 -57.73 -16.78 18.35
CA MET A 108 -57.31 -16.58 16.95
C MET A 108 -55.80 -16.37 16.73
N LEU A 109 -55.05 -15.87 17.73
CA LEU A 109 -53.60 -15.76 17.67
C LEU A 109 -52.91 -17.06 18.09
N THR A 110 -53.56 -17.77 19.02
CA THR A 110 -53.01 -18.96 19.66
C THR A 110 -53.20 -20.24 18.83
N ILE A 111 -54.24 -20.30 17.99
CA ILE A 111 -54.47 -21.43 17.06
C ILE A 111 -53.49 -21.37 15.89
N ASN A 112 -52.89 -22.51 15.56
CA ASN A 112 -52.12 -22.70 14.33
C ASN A 112 -52.77 -23.75 13.43
N MET A 113 -53.11 -23.38 12.19
CA MET A 113 -53.67 -24.33 11.21
C MET A 113 -52.57 -25.18 10.59
N LYS A 114 -52.81 -26.49 10.39
CA LYS A 114 -51.86 -27.35 9.65
C LYS A 114 -51.89 -27.07 8.15
N ASP A 115 -53.09 -26.87 7.61
CA ASP A 115 -53.31 -26.39 6.24
C ASP A 115 -54.24 -25.18 6.26
N ASN A 116 -53.75 -24.10 5.67
CA ASN A 116 -54.47 -22.84 5.50
C ASN A 116 -55.81 -23.03 4.77
N LYS A 117 -55.90 -23.96 3.81
CA LYS A 117 -57.15 -24.23 3.07
C LYS A 117 -58.29 -24.68 3.98
N ASN A 118 -57.95 -25.28 5.12
CA ASN A 118 -58.91 -25.79 6.09
C ASN A 118 -59.33 -24.74 7.12
N ALA A 119 -58.73 -23.55 7.13
CA ALA A 119 -59.07 -22.45 8.03
C ALA A 119 -60.56 -22.07 7.94
N LYS A 120 -61.15 -22.21 6.75
CA LYS A 120 -62.58 -21.92 6.49
C LYS A 120 -63.51 -22.75 7.38
N TYR A 121 -63.14 -23.99 7.72
CA TYR A 121 -63.98 -24.83 8.56
C TYR A 121 -64.03 -24.34 10.00
N ILE A 122 -62.88 -23.95 10.54
CA ILE A 122 -62.74 -23.47 11.92
C ILE A 122 -63.42 -22.12 12.12
N GLU A 123 -63.20 -21.15 11.23
CA GLU A 123 -63.80 -19.81 11.36
C GLU A 123 -65.32 -19.80 11.20
N ASN A 124 -65.89 -20.77 10.47
CA ASN A 124 -67.34 -20.94 10.38
C ASN A 124 -67.91 -21.80 11.51
N HIS A 125 -67.08 -22.58 12.21
CA HIS A 125 -67.51 -23.38 13.35
C HIS A 125 -67.54 -22.57 14.63
N ILE A 126 -66.50 -21.77 14.86
CA ILE A 126 -66.32 -20.96 16.07
C ILE A 126 -66.74 -19.52 15.77
N PRO A 127 -67.70 -18.94 16.52
CA PRO A 127 -68.07 -17.54 16.40
C PRO A 127 -66.87 -16.60 16.56
N SER A 128 -66.84 -15.50 15.80
CA SER A 128 -65.76 -14.51 15.86
C SER A 128 -65.59 -13.87 17.24
N ASN A 129 -66.66 -13.83 18.05
CA ASN A 129 -66.63 -13.35 19.44
C ASN A 129 -65.79 -14.27 20.35
N ASP A 130 -65.82 -15.58 20.10
CA ASP A 130 -65.07 -16.56 20.89
C ASP A 130 -63.64 -16.70 20.36
N LEU A 131 -63.44 -16.58 19.05
CA LEU A 131 -62.10 -16.50 18.46
C LEU A 131 -61.28 -15.32 19.03
N ARG A 132 -61.93 -14.21 19.42
CA ARG A 132 -61.27 -13.08 20.09
C ARG A 132 -61.17 -13.20 21.60
N ALA A 133 -61.70 -14.28 22.19
CA ALA A 133 -61.71 -14.43 23.63
C ALA A 133 -60.32 -14.82 24.15
N PHE A 134 -59.92 -14.20 25.26
CA PHE A 134 -58.76 -14.59 26.04
C PHE A 134 -59.10 -15.81 26.90
N VAL A 135 -58.19 -16.77 27.01
CA VAL A 135 -58.43 -18.01 27.74
C VAL A 135 -57.67 -18.00 29.07
N PHE A 136 -58.40 -18.17 30.16
CA PHE A 136 -57.88 -18.19 31.53
C PHE A 136 -58.03 -19.59 32.15
N GLU A 137 -57.07 -19.98 32.99
CA GLU A 137 -57.17 -21.20 33.79
C GLU A 137 -57.82 -20.94 35.16
N SER A 138 -57.64 -19.73 35.71
CA SER A 138 -58.20 -19.29 36.98
C SER A 138 -59.32 -18.27 36.79
N GLN A 139 -60.41 -18.46 37.54
CA GLN A 139 -61.51 -17.50 37.63
C GLN A 139 -61.05 -16.15 38.21
N GLU A 140 -60.16 -16.18 39.20
CA GLU A 140 -59.64 -14.97 39.86
C GLU A 140 -58.85 -14.11 38.87
N ASP A 141 -58.00 -14.73 38.04
CA ASP A 141 -57.20 -14.05 37.03
C ASP A 141 -58.10 -13.44 35.93
N MET A 142 -59.20 -14.13 35.56
CA MET A 142 -60.19 -13.61 34.64
C MET A 142 -60.89 -12.35 35.18
N GLU A 143 -61.26 -12.34 36.46
CA GLU A 143 -61.91 -11.19 37.10
C GLU A 143 -60.97 -9.98 37.18
N VAL A 144 -59.70 -10.21 37.53
CA VAL A 144 -58.67 -9.18 37.51
C VAL A 144 -58.50 -8.61 36.11
N PHE A 145 -58.41 -9.47 35.09
CA PHE A 145 -58.30 -9.03 33.70
C PHE A 145 -59.51 -8.21 33.25
N LEU A 146 -60.73 -8.67 33.53
CA LEU A 146 -61.94 -7.96 33.14
C LEU A 146 -62.03 -6.60 33.85
N LYS A 147 -61.71 -6.51 35.14
CA LYS A 147 -61.70 -5.25 35.86
C LYS A 147 -60.70 -4.24 35.27
N GLU A 148 -59.48 -4.69 34.99
CA GLU A 148 -58.43 -3.80 34.46
C GLU A 148 -58.65 -3.41 33.00
N VAL A 149 -59.09 -4.34 32.16
CA VAL A 149 -59.16 -4.14 30.72
C VAL A 149 -60.53 -3.64 30.28
N ARG A 150 -61.62 -4.20 30.82
CA ARG A 150 -62.98 -3.82 30.46
C ARG A 150 -63.47 -2.63 31.26
N ASP A 151 -63.24 -2.60 32.58
CA ASP A 151 -63.81 -1.54 33.43
C ASP A 151 -62.91 -0.29 33.48
N ASN A 152 -61.60 -0.46 33.71
CA ASN A 152 -60.68 0.69 33.76
C ASN A 152 -60.34 1.23 32.36
N LYS A 153 -60.02 0.34 31.40
CA LYS A 153 -59.61 0.74 30.04
C LYS A 153 -60.76 0.84 29.04
N LYS A 154 -61.98 0.42 29.40
CA LYS A 154 -63.19 0.45 28.55
C LYS A 154 -63.05 -0.30 27.22
N LEU A 155 -62.19 -1.33 27.17
CA LEU A 155 -61.98 -2.13 25.96
C LEU A 155 -63.04 -3.24 25.84
N ARG A 156 -63.58 -3.44 24.64
CA ARG A 156 -64.59 -4.47 24.38
C ARG A 156 -63.96 -5.83 24.12
N VAL A 157 -63.52 -6.48 25.20
CA VAL A 157 -62.87 -7.80 25.16
C VAL A 157 -63.76 -8.91 25.72
N ASN A 158 -63.54 -10.12 25.21
CA ASN A 158 -64.17 -11.34 25.72
C ASN A 158 -63.13 -12.16 26.48
N ALA A 159 -63.54 -12.79 27.58
CA ALA A 159 -62.69 -13.70 28.35
C ALA A 159 -63.48 -14.98 28.64
N VAL A 160 -62.81 -16.12 28.53
CA VAL A 160 -63.38 -17.46 28.74
C VAL A 160 -62.47 -18.26 29.65
N ILE A 161 -63.07 -19.21 30.37
CA ILE A 161 -62.34 -20.09 31.30
C ILE A 161 -62.20 -21.46 30.66
N ALA A 162 -60.96 -21.95 30.64
CA ALA A 162 -60.68 -23.32 30.27
C ALA A 162 -61.30 -24.27 31.32
N PRO A 163 -62.02 -25.32 30.89
CA PRO A 163 -62.58 -26.28 31.82
C PRO A 163 -61.46 -26.98 32.61
N ARG A 164 -61.70 -27.24 33.91
CA ARG A 164 -60.74 -27.92 34.79
C ARG A 164 -60.40 -29.35 34.35
N ASN A 165 -61.31 -30.00 33.62
CA ASN A 165 -61.09 -31.32 33.05
C ASN A 165 -60.46 -31.18 31.66
N SER A 166 -59.39 -31.94 31.40
CA SER A 166 -58.79 -32.00 30.06
C SER A 166 -59.74 -32.70 29.10
N TYR A 167 -60.37 -31.90 28.23
CA TYR A 167 -61.11 -32.40 27.07
C TYR A 167 -60.26 -32.41 25.80
N ALA A 168 -59.00 -31.94 25.91
CA ALA A 168 -58.08 -31.86 24.79
C ALA A 168 -57.89 -33.21 24.12
N ASP A 169 -57.83 -34.32 24.88
CA ASP A 169 -57.53 -35.67 24.36
C ASP A 169 -58.74 -36.54 24.05
N ARG A 170 -59.96 -36.01 24.16
CA ARG A 170 -61.17 -36.81 23.97
C ARG A 170 -61.26 -37.38 22.55
N ALA A 171 -61.31 -38.70 22.45
CA ALA A 171 -61.44 -39.41 21.17
C ALA A 171 -62.79 -39.11 20.51
N PRO A 172 -62.84 -39.07 19.16
CA PRO A 172 -64.09 -38.93 18.43
C PRO A 172 -65.03 -40.11 18.72
N SER A 173 -66.34 -39.85 18.70
CA SER A 173 -67.37 -40.87 18.92
C SER A 173 -67.40 -41.98 17.85
N ARG A 174 -66.78 -41.77 16.67
CA ARG A 174 -66.62 -42.79 15.63
C ARG A 174 -65.19 -42.78 15.08
N SER A 175 -64.74 -43.91 14.55
CA SER A 175 -63.43 -43.99 13.93
C SER A 175 -63.45 -43.29 12.56
N LEU A 176 -62.36 -42.59 12.22
CA LEU A 176 -62.23 -41.96 10.91
C LEU A 176 -62.29 -42.99 9.77
N ASN A 177 -61.85 -44.23 10.01
CA ASN A 177 -61.87 -45.31 9.02
C ASN A 177 -63.29 -45.68 8.57
N GLU A 178 -64.26 -45.67 9.49
CA GLU A 178 -65.67 -45.88 9.15
C GLU A 178 -66.27 -44.71 8.37
N LEU A 179 -65.72 -43.51 8.53
CA LEU A 179 -66.22 -42.31 7.87
C LEU A 179 -65.56 -42.07 6.49
N LYS A 180 -64.35 -42.60 6.27
CA LYS A 180 -63.64 -42.51 4.99
C LYS A 180 -64.44 -43.07 3.81
N GLN A 181 -65.27 -44.09 4.02
CA GLN A 181 -66.15 -44.65 2.98
C GLN A 181 -67.16 -43.62 2.41
N TYR A 182 -67.50 -42.60 3.20
CA TYR A 182 -68.39 -41.51 2.84
C TYR A 182 -67.64 -40.26 2.33
N GLY A 183 -66.31 -40.33 2.18
CA GLY A 183 -65.48 -39.22 1.69
C GLY A 183 -65.00 -38.23 2.76
N PHE A 184 -65.16 -38.56 4.05
CA PHE A 184 -64.55 -37.81 5.16
C PHE A 184 -63.05 -38.08 5.22
N PHE A 185 -62.24 -37.02 5.37
CA PHE A 185 -60.79 -37.15 5.37
C PHE A 185 -60.15 -36.95 6.74
N SER A 186 -60.77 -36.14 7.62
CA SER A 186 -60.25 -35.87 8.96
C SER A 186 -61.33 -35.24 9.86
N TYR A 187 -61.08 -35.18 11.16
CA TYR A 187 -61.90 -34.44 12.12
C TYR A 187 -61.42 -33.00 12.28
N LEU A 188 -62.34 -32.09 12.62
CA LEU A 188 -62.03 -30.67 12.76
C LEU A 188 -60.91 -30.40 13.79
N ARG A 189 -60.85 -31.20 14.87
CA ARG A 189 -59.77 -31.18 15.86
C ARG A 189 -58.37 -31.42 15.27
N GLU A 190 -58.23 -32.30 14.28
CA GLU A 190 -56.93 -32.70 13.76
C GLU A 190 -56.33 -31.67 12.79
N LEU A 191 -57.15 -30.72 12.32
CA LEU A 191 -56.77 -29.74 11.29
C LEU A 191 -55.95 -28.56 11.84
N PHE A 192 -55.88 -28.41 13.16
CA PHE A 192 -55.17 -27.32 13.80
C PHE A 192 -54.54 -27.76 15.13
N ASP A 193 -53.52 -27.03 15.56
CA ASP A 193 -52.84 -27.21 16.82
C ASP A 193 -53.07 -25.98 17.71
N ALA A 194 -53.27 -26.23 19.00
CA ALA A 194 -53.47 -25.19 20.01
C ALA A 194 -53.03 -25.73 21.39
N PRO A 195 -52.69 -24.85 22.36
CA PRO A 195 -52.40 -25.24 23.72
C PRO A 195 -53.55 -26.02 24.37
N ALA A 196 -53.22 -26.98 25.25
CA ALA A 196 -54.18 -27.88 25.86
C ALA A 196 -55.38 -27.18 26.55
N PRO A 197 -55.23 -26.03 27.25
CA PRO A 197 -56.37 -25.32 27.84
C PRO A 197 -57.32 -24.74 26.79
N VAL A 198 -56.76 -24.17 25.71
CA VAL A 198 -57.53 -23.65 24.57
C VAL A 198 -58.23 -24.79 23.84
N MET A 199 -57.52 -25.88 23.57
CA MET A 199 -58.09 -27.07 22.92
C MET A 199 -59.21 -27.69 23.76
N SER A 200 -59.04 -27.76 25.09
CA SER A 200 -60.07 -28.26 26.01
C SER A 200 -61.33 -27.40 26.00
N TYR A 201 -61.19 -26.07 25.99
CA TYR A 201 -62.32 -25.15 25.85
C TYR A 201 -63.08 -25.40 24.55
N LEU A 202 -62.38 -25.49 23.42
CA LEU A 202 -62.99 -25.72 22.11
C LEU A 202 -63.66 -27.09 22.00
N CYS A 203 -63.06 -28.14 22.57
CA CYS A 203 -63.66 -29.47 22.65
C CYS A 203 -64.92 -29.51 23.53
N SER A 204 -64.93 -28.77 24.65
CA SER A 204 -66.06 -28.75 25.57
C SER A 204 -67.24 -27.94 25.03
N GLN A 205 -66.97 -26.75 24.48
CA GLN A 205 -68.03 -25.82 24.06
C GLN A 205 -68.54 -26.09 22.65
N TYR A 206 -67.64 -26.44 21.72
CA TYR A 206 -67.94 -26.57 20.30
C TYR A 206 -67.87 -28.00 19.78
N HIS A 207 -67.53 -28.98 20.64
CA HIS A 207 -67.45 -30.40 20.28
C HIS A 207 -66.62 -30.68 19.00
N ILE A 208 -65.54 -29.94 18.79
CA ILE A 208 -64.69 -30.03 17.57
C ILE A 208 -64.11 -31.43 17.32
N HIS A 209 -64.03 -32.27 18.35
CA HIS A 209 -63.57 -33.65 18.25
C HIS A 209 -64.63 -34.59 17.64
N GLU A 210 -65.90 -34.20 17.59
CA GLU A 210 -66.99 -35.01 17.03
C GLU A 210 -67.40 -34.60 15.63
N VAL A 211 -66.79 -33.54 15.08
CA VAL A 211 -67.20 -32.94 13.81
C VAL A 211 -66.26 -33.38 12.70
N PRO A 212 -66.68 -34.28 11.80
CA PRO A 212 -65.86 -34.70 10.68
C PRO A 212 -65.94 -33.72 9.51
N VAL A 213 -64.85 -33.65 8.76
CA VAL A 213 -64.68 -32.79 7.57
C VAL A 213 -64.48 -33.67 6.34
N GLY A 214 -65.31 -33.42 5.34
CA GLY A 214 -65.41 -34.21 4.11
C GLY A 214 -65.12 -33.42 2.86
N THR A 215 -65.00 -34.17 1.77
CA THR A 215 -64.69 -33.65 0.43
C THR A 215 -65.97 -33.48 -0.41
N GLU A 216 -65.84 -33.12 -1.68
CA GLU A 216 -66.99 -33.03 -2.61
C GLU A 216 -67.76 -34.36 -2.70
N ARG A 217 -67.04 -35.49 -2.58
CA ARG A 217 -67.63 -36.84 -2.55
C ARG A 217 -68.64 -37.02 -1.41
N THR A 218 -68.43 -36.33 -0.28
CA THR A 218 -69.35 -36.34 0.85
C THR A 218 -70.60 -35.53 0.55
N ARG A 219 -70.47 -34.42 -0.20
CA ARG A 219 -71.60 -33.60 -0.65
C ARG A 219 -72.53 -34.38 -1.57
N GLU A 220 -71.96 -35.09 -2.55
CA GLU A 220 -72.73 -35.94 -3.48
C GLU A 220 -73.52 -37.05 -2.79
N ARG A 221 -73.02 -37.55 -1.65
CA ARG A 221 -73.60 -38.67 -0.89
C ARG A 221 -74.27 -38.25 0.41
N ILE A 222 -74.54 -36.95 0.58
CA ILE A 222 -74.90 -36.38 1.88
C ILE A 222 -76.19 -36.98 2.46
N GLU A 223 -77.17 -37.32 1.62
CA GLU A 223 -78.43 -37.93 2.06
C GLU A 223 -78.21 -39.29 2.73
N ARG A 224 -77.34 -40.14 2.16
CA ARG A 224 -76.97 -41.44 2.74
C ARG A 224 -76.20 -41.25 4.04
N VAL A 225 -75.28 -40.28 4.06
CA VAL A 225 -74.49 -39.94 5.25
C VAL A 225 -75.40 -39.54 6.40
N ILE A 226 -76.40 -38.68 6.16
CA ILE A 226 -77.33 -38.22 7.21
C ILE A 226 -78.12 -39.40 7.80
N GLN A 227 -78.60 -40.31 6.95
CA GLN A 227 -79.39 -41.46 7.37
C GLN A 227 -78.58 -42.49 8.16
N GLU A 228 -77.35 -42.80 7.71
CA GLU A 228 -76.55 -43.90 8.23
C GLU A 228 -75.63 -43.48 9.40
N THR A 229 -75.14 -42.25 9.40
CA THR A 229 -74.16 -41.81 10.40
C THR A 229 -74.77 -41.11 11.61
N ARG A 230 -75.98 -40.53 11.49
CA ARG A 230 -76.68 -39.75 12.54
C ARG A 230 -75.78 -38.73 13.26
N LEU A 231 -74.77 -38.21 12.56
CA LEU A 231 -73.87 -37.20 13.10
C LEU A 231 -74.62 -35.87 13.25
N LYS A 232 -74.45 -35.19 14.39
CA LYS A 232 -75.13 -33.92 14.68
C LYS A 232 -74.68 -32.80 13.74
N GLN A 233 -73.40 -32.77 13.41
CA GLN A 233 -72.78 -31.72 12.61
C GLN A 233 -71.67 -32.31 11.74
N MET A 234 -71.57 -31.83 10.50
CA MET A 234 -70.55 -32.26 9.55
C MET A 234 -70.24 -31.14 8.55
N TYR A 235 -69.02 -31.18 8.03
CA TYR A 235 -68.56 -30.26 6.99
C TYR A 235 -68.31 -31.01 5.69
N THR A 236 -68.73 -30.44 4.57
CA THR A 236 -68.34 -30.86 3.22
C THR A 236 -67.30 -29.89 2.65
N ALA A 237 -67.03 -29.93 1.34
CA ALA A 237 -66.08 -29.01 0.72
C ALA A 237 -66.46 -27.52 0.90
N GLU A 238 -67.73 -27.19 0.80
CA GLU A 238 -68.24 -25.80 0.77
C GLU A 238 -69.41 -25.53 1.70
N GLU A 239 -69.98 -26.55 2.33
CA GLU A 239 -71.21 -26.41 3.13
C GLU A 239 -71.06 -27.07 4.50
N LYS A 240 -71.72 -26.47 5.49
CA LYS A 240 -71.95 -27.03 6.82
C LYS A 240 -73.33 -27.65 6.85
N TYR A 241 -73.43 -28.88 7.32
CA TYR A 241 -74.70 -29.54 7.57
C TYR A 241 -74.90 -29.75 9.07
N VAL A 242 -76.09 -29.36 9.55
CA VAL A 242 -76.53 -29.59 10.92
C VAL A 242 -77.76 -30.49 10.88
N VAL A 243 -77.64 -31.66 11.51
CA VAL A 243 -78.69 -32.67 11.57
C VAL A 243 -79.31 -32.63 12.96
N LYS A 244 -80.61 -32.37 13.02
CA LYS A 244 -81.38 -32.36 14.26
C LYS A 244 -82.47 -33.42 14.19
N THR A 245 -82.51 -34.27 15.20
CA THR A 245 -83.64 -35.17 15.44
C THR A 245 -84.67 -34.44 16.28
N SER A 246 -85.88 -34.26 15.76
CA SER A 246 -86.99 -33.68 16.52
C SER A 246 -87.30 -34.57 17.72
N PHE A 247 -87.28 -34.00 18.93
CA PHE A 247 -87.58 -34.73 20.17
C PHE A 247 -88.99 -35.32 20.19
N TYR A 248 -89.95 -34.63 19.56
CA TYR A 248 -91.37 -35.01 19.59
C TYR A 248 -91.76 -36.00 18.48
N SER A 249 -91.15 -35.89 17.30
CA SER A 249 -91.56 -36.66 16.12
C SER A 249 -90.52 -37.68 15.65
N ASN A 250 -89.34 -37.72 16.29
CA ASN A 250 -88.16 -38.49 15.87
C ASN A 250 -87.77 -38.30 14.39
N LYS A 251 -88.29 -37.28 13.70
CA LYS A 251 -87.92 -36.94 12.34
C LYS A 251 -86.56 -36.27 12.32
N VAL A 252 -85.70 -36.73 11.41
CA VAL A 252 -84.38 -36.16 11.14
C VAL A 252 -84.57 -34.98 10.19
N ILE A 253 -84.19 -33.78 10.62
CA ILE A 253 -84.19 -32.57 9.81
C ILE A 253 -82.74 -32.14 9.61
N SER A 254 -82.33 -31.96 8.36
CA SER A 254 -81.03 -31.41 8.00
C SER A 254 -81.18 -29.97 7.52
N SER A 255 -80.30 -29.09 7.99
CA SER A 255 -80.14 -27.73 7.48
C SER A 255 -78.73 -27.56 6.96
N ASN A 256 -78.58 -26.98 5.77
CA ASN A 256 -77.30 -26.65 5.16
C ASN A 256 -77.02 -25.15 5.26
N THR A 257 -75.74 -24.79 5.34
CA THR A 257 -75.29 -23.40 5.32
C THR A 257 -73.96 -23.33 4.59
N SER A 258 -73.84 -22.44 3.60
CA SER A 258 -72.60 -22.26 2.85
C SER A 258 -71.49 -21.67 3.73
N LEU A 259 -70.26 -22.14 3.52
CA LEU A 259 -69.09 -21.70 4.27
C LEU A 259 -68.60 -20.35 3.79
N LYS A 260 -68.30 -19.46 4.75
CA LYS A 260 -67.62 -18.19 4.48
C LYS A 260 -66.13 -18.44 4.25
N VAL A 261 -65.51 -17.57 3.44
CA VAL A 261 -64.05 -17.58 3.24
C VAL A 261 -63.35 -17.21 4.55
N ALA A 262 -62.25 -17.91 4.87
CA ALA A 262 -61.45 -17.61 6.05
C ALA A 262 -60.78 -16.24 5.94
N GLN A 263 -60.78 -15.47 7.03
CA GLN A 263 -60.25 -14.11 7.07
C GLN A 263 -59.02 -13.98 7.98
N PHE A 264 -58.92 -14.79 9.05
CA PHE A 264 -57.95 -14.60 10.13
C PHE A 264 -56.90 -15.71 10.21
N LEU A 265 -57.34 -16.96 10.21
CA LEU A 265 -56.50 -18.15 10.37
C LEU A 265 -55.75 -18.52 9.07
N THR A 266 -55.65 -17.56 8.14
CA THR A 266 -54.98 -17.73 6.86
C THR A 266 -53.47 -17.56 6.91
N VAL A 267 -52.95 -17.07 8.03
CA VAL A 267 -51.51 -17.01 8.27
C VAL A 267 -51.20 -18.15 9.25
N THR A 268 -50.26 -19.02 8.91
CA THR A 268 -49.77 -20.08 9.80
C THR A 268 -48.39 -19.68 10.31
N VAL A 269 -48.16 -19.87 11.60
CA VAL A 269 -46.87 -19.58 12.23
C VAL A 269 -46.49 -20.82 13.00
N ASP A 270 -45.49 -21.54 12.51
CA ASP A 270 -44.94 -22.69 13.19
C ASP A 270 -43.98 -22.22 14.30
N LEU A 271 -44.49 -22.22 15.53
CA LEU A 271 -43.74 -21.80 16.72
C LEU A 271 -42.62 -22.79 17.08
N GLU A 272 -42.76 -24.06 16.72
CA GLU A 272 -41.77 -25.10 17.01
C GLU A 272 -40.60 -25.02 16.05
N GLN A 273 -40.87 -24.82 14.75
CA GLN A 273 -39.83 -24.49 13.76
C GLN A 273 -39.06 -23.22 14.13
N ARG A 274 -39.76 -22.16 14.56
CA ARG A 274 -39.10 -20.92 15.02
C ARG A 274 -38.16 -21.18 16.19
N ARG A 275 -38.59 -21.98 17.17
CA ARG A 275 -37.76 -22.36 18.33
C ARG A 275 -36.55 -23.18 17.91
N HIS A 276 -36.71 -24.14 17.00
CA HIS A 276 -35.59 -24.90 16.45
C HIS A 276 -34.59 -24.01 15.71
N LEU A 277 -35.06 -23.03 14.94
CA LEU A 277 -34.18 -22.04 14.28
C LEU A 277 -33.45 -21.15 15.29
N GLU A 278 -34.09 -20.72 16.37
CA GLU A 278 -33.45 -19.98 17.46
C GLU A 278 -32.38 -20.82 18.20
N GLU A 279 -32.67 -22.10 18.45
CA GLU A 279 -31.72 -23.04 19.04
C GLU A 279 -30.53 -23.29 18.09
N HIS A 280 -30.79 -23.45 16.79
CA HIS A 280 -29.77 -23.61 15.77
C HIS A 280 -28.88 -22.35 15.65
N LEU A 281 -29.48 -21.15 15.72
CA LEU A 281 -28.74 -19.88 15.73
C LEU A 281 -27.84 -19.75 16.96
N LYS A 282 -28.30 -20.21 18.14
CA LYS A 282 -27.46 -20.26 19.35
C LYS A 282 -26.29 -21.22 19.17
N GLU A 283 -26.51 -22.37 18.55
CA GLU A 283 -25.45 -23.35 18.25
C GLU A 283 -24.41 -22.78 17.27
N ILE A 284 -24.85 -22.15 16.17
CA ILE A 284 -23.96 -21.51 15.19
C ILE A 284 -23.12 -20.41 15.87
N ASN A 285 -23.73 -19.59 16.73
CA ASN A 285 -22.98 -18.57 17.48
C ASN A 285 -21.91 -19.18 18.40
N ARG A 286 -22.20 -20.32 19.06
CA ARG A 286 -21.19 -21.03 19.87
C ARG A 286 -20.04 -21.56 19.00
N LYS A 287 -20.35 -22.11 17.82
CA LYS A 287 -19.33 -22.56 16.85
C LYS A 287 -18.47 -21.38 16.36
N LEU A 288 -19.09 -20.24 16.02
CA LEU A 288 -18.37 -19.02 15.64
C LEU A 288 -17.42 -18.54 16.74
N GLN A 289 -17.88 -18.49 18.01
CA GLN A 289 -17.03 -18.13 19.14
C GLN A 289 -15.84 -19.09 19.31
N ALA A 290 -16.05 -20.39 19.13
CA ALA A 290 -14.98 -21.37 19.17
C ALA A 290 -13.95 -21.13 18.04
N VAL A 291 -14.40 -20.89 16.82
CA VAL A 291 -13.53 -20.58 15.67
C VAL A 291 -12.77 -19.27 15.88
N GLU A 292 -13.41 -18.22 16.41
CA GLU A 292 -12.75 -16.95 16.75
C GLU A 292 -11.68 -17.12 17.81
N SER A 293 -11.95 -17.90 18.87
CA SER A 293 -10.94 -18.20 19.89
C SER A 293 -9.74 -18.98 19.31
N GLY A 294 -10.00 -19.92 18.40
CA GLY A 294 -8.96 -20.65 17.67
C GLY A 294 -8.12 -19.72 16.77
N LEU A 295 -8.76 -18.77 16.08
CA LEU A 295 -8.05 -17.77 15.27
C LEU A 295 -7.17 -16.86 16.13
N ILE A 296 -7.62 -16.48 17.33
CA ILE A 296 -6.81 -15.69 18.28
C ILE A 296 -5.57 -16.49 18.71
N ALA A 297 -5.75 -17.76 19.11
CA ALA A 297 -4.65 -18.64 19.50
C ALA A 297 -3.65 -18.84 18.35
N LEU A 298 -4.12 -19.02 17.11
CA LEU A 298 -3.25 -19.12 15.93
C LEU A 298 -2.50 -17.82 15.64
N ARG A 299 -3.12 -16.65 15.84
CA ARG A 299 -2.43 -15.35 15.72
C ARG A 299 -1.32 -15.21 16.77
N GLU A 300 -1.57 -15.61 18.01
CA GLU A 300 -0.57 -15.59 19.08
C GLU A 300 0.59 -16.54 18.77
N LYS A 301 0.28 -17.78 18.34
CA LYS A 301 1.29 -18.75 17.89
C LYS A 301 2.14 -18.18 16.76
N ASN A 302 1.51 -17.54 15.77
CA ASN A 302 2.24 -16.93 14.65
C ASN A 302 3.15 -15.77 15.10
N LYS A 303 2.70 -14.91 16.02
CA LYS A 303 3.55 -13.86 16.60
C LYS A 303 4.75 -14.45 17.33
N HIS A 304 4.55 -15.53 18.08
CA HIS A 304 5.64 -16.21 18.78
C HIS A 304 6.65 -16.83 17.81
N LEU A 305 6.18 -17.44 16.73
CA LEU A 305 7.04 -17.97 15.66
C LEU A 305 7.81 -16.86 14.94
N GLU A 306 7.21 -15.70 14.70
CA GLU A 306 7.90 -14.54 14.11
C GLU A 306 8.99 -13.98 15.02
N HIS A 307 8.74 -13.90 16.33
CA HIS A 307 9.78 -13.53 17.30
C HIS A 307 10.94 -14.53 17.29
N LYS A 308 10.63 -15.83 17.30
CA LYS A 308 11.63 -16.90 17.25
C LYS A 308 12.45 -16.89 15.95
N ASP A 309 11.80 -16.67 14.81
CA ASP A 309 12.46 -16.51 13.50
C ASP A 309 13.43 -15.32 13.51
N ASN A 310 13.00 -14.17 14.02
CA ASN A 310 13.85 -12.98 14.12
C ASN A 310 15.07 -13.20 15.04
N GLU A 311 14.87 -13.85 16.20
CA GLU A 311 15.97 -14.19 17.11
C GLU A 311 16.98 -15.14 16.46
N LEU A 312 16.51 -16.17 15.75
CA LEU A 312 17.37 -17.12 15.05
C LEU A 312 18.12 -16.45 13.90
N ARG A 313 17.49 -15.53 13.15
CA ARG A 313 18.15 -14.72 12.12
C ARG A 313 19.24 -13.83 12.70
N GLN A 314 18.98 -13.19 13.84
CA GLN A 314 19.98 -12.37 14.52
C GLN A 314 21.18 -13.21 14.96
N LYS A 315 20.94 -14.35 15.64
CA LYS A 315 22.00 -15.30 16.03
C LYS A 315 22.80 -15.80 14.83
N LYS A 316 22.13 -16.12 13.71
CA LYS A 316 22.78 -16.51 12.45
C LYS A 316 23.68 -15.40 11.91
N LYS A 317 23.22 -14.14 11.93
CA LYS A 317 24.01 -12.99 11.49
C LYS A 317 25.26 -12.80 12.35
N GLU A 318 25.12 -12.87 13.67
CA GLU A 318 26.24 -12.74 14.61
C GLU A 318 27.29 -13.85 14.41
N LEU A 319 26.85 -15.09 14.20
CA LEU A 319 27.74 -16.20 13.90
C LEU A 319 28.44 -16.06 12.55
N LEU A 320 27.73 -15.59 11.52
CA LEU A 320 28.32 -15.31 10.21
C LEU A 320 29.35 -14.16 10.28
N GLU A 321 29.07 -13.10 11.04
CA GLU A 321 30.03 -12.02 11.27
C GLU A 321 31.28 -12.52 12.00
N ARG A 322 31.13 -13.37 13.02
CA ARG A 322 32.25 -14.03 13.69
C ARG A 322 33.05 -14.91 12.73
N LYS A 323 32.37 -15.72 11.91
CA LYS A 323 33.02 -16.57 10.90
C LYS A 323 33.79 -15.73 9.87
N ASN A 324 33.21 -14.63 9.39
CA ASN A 324 33.86 -13.73 8.44
C ASN A 324 35.06 -13.00 9.06
N LYS A 325 34.96 -12.53 10.31
CA LYS A 325 36.09 -11.94 11.05
C LYS A 325 37.24 -12.94 11.21
N LYS A 326 36.92 -14.19 11.59
CA LYS A 326 37.92 -15.27 11.68
C LYS A 326 38.62 -15.49 10.34
N ARG A 327 37.85 -15.63 9.25
CA ARG A 327 38.40 -15.83 7.90
C ARG A 327 39.25 -14.64 7.41
N GLN A 328 38.87 -13.41 7.74
CA GLN A 328 39.65 -12.21 7.42
C GLN A 328 40.97 -12.17 8.19
N LEU A 329 40.97 -12.55 9.47
CA LEU A 329 42.19 -12.66 10.28
C LEU A 329 43.10 -13.76 9.74
N GLU A 330 42.57 -14.94 9.41
CA GLU A 330 43.31 -16.03 8.77
C GLU A 330 43.96 -15.58 7.46
N GLN A 331 43.22 -14.87 6.59
CA GLN A 331 43.75 -14.30 5.35
C GLN A 331 44.87 -13.28 5.61
N LYS A 332 44.69 -12.36 6.55
CA LYS A 332 45.72 -11.37 6.92
C LYS A 332 46.97 -12.03 7.48
N ILE A 333 46.82 -13.09 8.28
CA ILE A 333 47.95 -13.85 8.80
C ILE A 333 48.66 -14.57 7.66
N SER A 334 47.91 -15.23 6.76
CA SER A 334 48.50 -15.92 5.61
C SER A 334 49.28 -14.97 4.70
N SER A 335 48.74 -13.79 4.40
CA SER A 335 49.43 -12.80 3.55
C SER A 335 50.63 -12.16 4.24
N LYS A 336 50.58 -11.95 5.56
CA LYS A 336 51.74 -11.50 6.35
C LYS A 336 52.82 -12.57 6.40
N GLN A 337 52.44 -13.85 6.54
CA GLN A 337 53.37 -14.98 6.52
C GLN A 337 53.99 -15.18 5.12
N GLU A 338 53.20 -15.00 4.06
CA GLU A 338 53.68 -15.04 2.68
C GLU A 338 54.61 -13.85 2.37
N SER A 339 54.25 -12.64 2.82
CA SER A 339 55.12 -11.47 2.72
C SER A 339 56.40 -11.62 3.53
N LEU A 340 56.37 -12.30 4.67
CA LEU A 340 57.58 -12.63 5.43
C LEU A 340 58.43 -13.64 4.68
N LYS A 341 57.84 -14.70 4.12
CA LYS A 341 58.59 -15.66 3.27
C LYS A 341 59.21 -14.99 2.06
N LEU A 342 58.50 -14.05 1.44
CA LEU A 342 59.03 -13.23 0.34
C LEU A 342 60.15 -12.31 0.83
N MET A 343 60.00 -11.62 1.96
CA MET A 343 61.09 -10.81 2.55
C MET A 343 62.31 -11.64 2.97
N GLU A 344 62.09 -12.86 3.50
CA GLU A 344 63.15 -13.81 3.84
C GLU A 344 63.84 -14.35 2.58
N GLN A 345 63.10 -14.59 1.50
CA GLN A 345 63.67 -14.95 0.19
C GLN A 345 64.38 -13.77 -0.51
N ASP A 346 63.89 -12.55 -0.32
CA ASP A 346 64.48 -11.30 -0.83
C ASP A 346 65.72 -10.87 -0.03
N THR A 347 66.18 -11.65 0.97
CA THR A 347 67.45 -11.38 1.67
C THR A 347 68.71 -11.66 0.83
N CYS A 348 68.59 -12.07 -0.44
CA CYS A 348 69.70 -12.05 -1.41
C CYS A 348 69.21 -11.41 -2.73
N ASN A 349 69.79 -10.32 -3.23
CA ASN A 349 71.19 -10.28 -3.67
C ASN A 349 71.76 -8.84 -3.63
N LEU A 350 72.11 -8.33 -2.44
CA LEU A 350 72.74 -7.00 -2.28
C LEU A 350 74.03 -6.85 -3.12
N GLU A 351 74.83 -7.91 -3.24
CA GLU A 351 76.04 -7.94 -4.08
C GLU A 351 75.73 -7.82 -5.59
N GLU A 352 74.60 -8.33 -6.05
CA GLU A 352 74.28 -8.32 -7.48
C GLU A 352 73.74 -6.95 -7.94
N GLU A 353 72.94 -6.28 -7.10
CA GLU A 353 72.55 -4.89 -7.37
C GLU A 353 73.67 -3.88 -7.13
N GLU A 354 74.56 -4.11 -6.17
CA GLU A 354 75.79 -3.32 -6.03
C GLU A 354 76.68 -3.48 -7.27
N ARG A 355 76.82 -4.70 -7.80
CA ARG A 355 77.57 -4.96 -9.03
C ARG A 355 76.95 -4.26 -10.24
N LYS A 356 75.62 -4.32 -10.41
CA LYS A 356 74.92 -3.62 -11.52
C LYS A 356 75.02 -2.10 -11.39
N ALA A 357 74.88 -1.55 -10.18
CA ALA A 357 75.06 -0.13 -9.91
C ALA A 357 76.51 0.32 -10.20
N SER A 358 77.52 -0.45 -9.76
CA SER A 358 78.93 -0.19 -10.02
C SER A 358 79.28 -0.19 -11.51
N THR A 359 78.73 -1.14 -12.30
CA THR A 359 78.90 -1.12 -13.77
C THR A 359 78.28 0.11 -14.43
N LYS A 360 77.06 0.50 -14.04
CA LYS A 360 76.42 1.72 -14.58
C LYS A 360 77.18 2.99 -14.20
N ILE A 361 77.69 3.07 -12.97
CA ILE A 361 78.51 4.22 -12.51
C ILE A 361 79.80 4.31 -13.32
N LYS A 362 80.50 3.19 -13.57
CA LYS A 362 81.71 3.16 -14.41
C LYS A 362 81.42 3.63 -15.84
N GLU A 363 80.32 3.18 -16.43
CA GLU A 363 79.92 3.56 -17.78
C GLU A 363 79.57 5.05 -17.90
N ILE A 364 78.81 5.59 -16.94
CA ILE A 364 78.51 7.02 -16.84
C ILE A 364 79.79 7.84 -16.65
N ASN A 365 80.74 7.38 -15.84
CA ASN A 365 82.01 8.08 -15.63
C ASN A 365 82.89 8.10 -16.89
N VAL A 366 82.89 7.02 -17.68
CA VAL A 366 83.57 7.01 -18.99
C VAL A 366 82.92 8.01 -19.96
N GLN A 367 81.59 8.10 -20.00
CA GLN A 367 80.90 9.10 -20.81
C GLN A 367 81.18 10.54 -20.35
N LYS A 368 81.17 10.79 -19.03
CA LYS A 368 81.56 12.08 -18.45
C LYS A 368 82.99 12.46 -18.82
N ALA A 369 83.94 11.53 -18.72
CA ALA A 369 85.33 11.77 -19.10
C ALA A 369 85.45 12.17 -20.57
N LYS A 370 84.76 11.46 -21.49
CA LYS A 370 84.73 11.81 -22.92
C LYS A 370 84.19 13.22 -23.17
N LEU A 371 83.05 13.56 -22.58
CA LEU A 371 82.44 14.90 -22.68
C LEU A 371 83.36 16.00 -22.13
N VAL A 372 84.06 15.76 -21.01
CA VAL A 372 85.01 16.72 -20.45
C VAL A 372 86.21 16.93 -21.38
N THR A 373 86.75 15.88 -22.02
CA THR A 373 87.80 16.04 -23.03
C THR A 373 87.32 16.83 -24.25
N GLU A 374 86.12 16.57 -24.75
CA GLU A 374 85.52 17.33 -25.86
C GLU A 374 85.34 18.81 -25.50
N LEU A 375 84.78 19.09 -24.32
CA LEU A 375 84.64 20.45 -23.81
C LEU A 375 85.99 21.15 -23.70
N THR A 376 87.01 20.47 -23.18
CA THR A 376 88.36 21.03 -23.03
C THR A 376 88.97 21.37 -24.40
N ASN A 377 88.75 20.53 -25.41
CA ASN A 377 89.21 20.79 -26.78
C ASN A 377 88.47 21.98 -27.41
N LEU A 378 87.16 22.07 -27.23
CA LEU A 378 86.37 23.22 -27.69
C LEU A 378 86.82 24.53 -27.02
N ILE A 379 87.09 24.50 -25.73
CA ILE A 379 87.61 25.67 -25.00
C ILE A 379 88.95 26.12 -25.60
N LYS A 380 89.90 25.19 -25.85
CA LYS A 380 91.19 25.53 -26.48
C LYS A 380 91.00 26.21 -27.84
N ILE A 381 90.11 25.69 -28.69
CA ILE A 381 89.80 26.29 -30.00
C ILE A 381 89.20 27.69 -29.82
N CYS A 382 88.24 27.86 -28.90
CA CYS A 382 87.65 29.15 -28.57
C CYS A 382 88.70 30.16 -28.09
N THR A 383 89.63 29.74 -27.23
CA THR A 383 90.72 30.60 -26.75
C THR A 383 91.64 31.02 -27.89
N SER A 384 92.03 30.11 -28.78
CA SER A 384 92.86 30.48 -29.95
C SER A 384 92.16 31.45 -30.90
N LEU A 385 90.86 31.23 -31.15
CA LEU A 385 90.07 32.14 -31.99
C LEU A 385 89.87 33.51 -31.30
N HIS A 386 89.72 33.53 -29.98
CA HIS A 386 89.61 34.77 -29.22
C HIS A 386 90.90 35.58 -29.29
N ILE A 387 92.08 34.94 -29.16
CA ILE A 387 93.38 35.60 -29.32
C ILE A 387 93.49 36.22 -30.73
N GLN A 388 93.14 35.47 -31.78
CA GLN A 388 93.14 36.00 -33.16
C GLN A 388 92.16 37.18 -33.33
N LYS A 389 90.96 37.08 -32.74
CA LYS A 389 89.98 38.18 -32.77
C LYS A 389 90.52 39.44 -32.09
N VAL A 390 91.15 39.30 -30.90
CA VAL A 390 91.72 40.43 -30.17
C VAL A 390 92.87 41.06 -30.96
N ASP A 391 93.73 40.26 -31.58
CA ASP A 391 94.82 40.76 -32.43
C ASP A 391 94.27 41.54 -33.64
N LEU A 392 93.26 41.01 -34.34
CA LEU A 392 92.60 41.72 -35.44
C LEU A 392 91.92 43.02 -34.98
N ILE A 393 91.30 43.04 -33.78
CA ILE A 393 90.72 44.27 -33.22
C ILE A 393 91.81 45.30 -32.94
N LEU A 394 92.96 44.89 -32.38
CA LEU A 394 94.09 45.77 -32.13
C LEU A 394 94.65 46.35 -33.43
N GLN A 395 94.87 45.51 -34.45
CA GLN A 395 95.31 45.95 -35.77
C GLN A 395 94.32 46.94 -36.38
N ASN A 396 93.02 46.64 -36.35
CA ASN A 396 91.98 47.54 -36.86
C ASN A 396 91.94 48.87 -36.09
N THR A 397 92.09 48.85 -34.77
CA THR A 397 92.14 50.06 -33.95
C THR A 397 93.36 50.92 -34.31
N THR A 398 94.52 50.32 -34.54
CA THR A 398 95.73 51.02 -34.99
C THR A 398 95.50 51.68 -36.36
N VAL A 399 94.96 50.93 -37.34
CA VAL A 399 94.65 51.45 -38.68
C VAL A 399 93.63 52.59 -38.62
N ILE A 400 92.59 52.49 -37.77
CA ILE A 400 91.61 53.56 -37.55
C ILE A 400 92.30 54.81 -36.97
N SER A 401 93.21 54.63 -36.01
CA SER A 401 93.95 55.76 -35.41
C SER A 401 94.86 56.47 -36.42
N GLU A 402 95.52 55.72 -37.30
CA GLU A 402 96.35 56.24 -38.38
C GLU A 402 95.50 56.97 -39.43
N LYS A 403 94.36 56.37 -39.81
CA LYS A 403 93.38 57.01 -40.69
C LYS A 403 92.90 58.35 -40.11
N ASN A 404 92.53 58.38 -38.83
CA ASN A 404 92.05 59.62 -38.19
C ASN A 404 93.14 60.70 -38.13
N LYS A 405 94.39 60.33 -37.91
CA LYS A 405 95.53 61.27 -38.00
C LYS A 405 95.67 61.83 -39.42
N LEU A 406 95.67 60.95 -40.43
CA LEU A 406 95.74 61.35 -41.84
C LEU A 406 94.56 62.25 -42.26
N GLU A 407 93.34 61.95 -41.81
CA GLU A 407 92.17 62.79 -42.06
C GLU A 407 92.29 64.16 -41.37
N SER A 408 92.79 64.22 -40.13
CA SER A 408 93.05 65.48 -39.44
C SER A 408 94.12 66.31 -40.15
N ASP A 409 95.22 65.69 -40.57
CA ASP A 409 96.30 66.34 -41.31
C ASP A 409 95.82 66.82 -42.69
N TYR A 410 95.00 66.02 -43.37
CA TYR A 410 94.35 66.40 -44.63
C TYR A 410 93.42 67.60 -44.45
N MET A 411 92.58 67.60 -43.41
CA MET A 411 91.67 68.72 -43.11
C MET A 411 92.41 70.00 -42.75
N ALA A 412 93.51 69.90 -41.98
CA ALA A 412 94.38 71.02 -41.67
C ALA A 412 95.05 71.58 -42.93
N THR A 413 95.60 70.71 -43.78
CA THR A 413 96.26 71.10 -45.03
C THR A 413 95.26 71.69 -46.03
N SER A 414 94.06 71.11 -46.14
CA SER A 414 92.97 71.63 -46.99
C SER A 414 92.49 73.01 -46.52
N SER A 415 92.36 73.21 -45.20
CA SER A 415 92.05 74.53 -44.64
C SER A 415 93.15 75.55 -44.95
N GLN A 416 94.43 75.18 -44.80
CA GLN A 416 95.55 76.05 -45.16
C GLN A 416 95.58 76.35 -46.67
N LEU A 417 95.29 75.36 -47.51
CA LEU A 417 95.20 75.54 -48.96
C LEU A 417 94.08 76.52 -49.32
N ARG A 418 92.88 76.36 -48.74
CA ARG A 418 91.76 77.30 -48.95
C ARG A 418 92.10 78.72 -48.53
N LEU A 419 92.80 78.90 -47.41
CA LEU A 419 93.28 80.22 -46.99
C LEU A 419 94.28 80.81 -47.99
N LYS A 420 95.22 80.00 -48.50
CA LYS A 420 96.17 80.44 -49.54
C LYS A 420 95.47 80.72 -50.88
N GLU A 421 94.48 79.92 -51.28
CA GLU A 421 93.67 80.15 -52.48
C GLU A 421 92.87 81.44 -52.36
N GLN A 422 92.21 81.70 -51.22
CA GLN A 422 91.53 82.97 -50.95
C GLN A 422 92.50 84.15 -51.04
N HIS A 423 93.67 84.02 -50.41
CA HIS A 423 94.69 85.05 -50.46
C HIS A 423 95.23 85.27 -51.90
N PHE A 424 95.37 84.20 -52.69
CA PHE A 424 95.74 84.27 -54.09
C PHE A 424 94.65 84.94 -54.94
N ILE A 425 93.37 84.63 -54.71
CA ILE A 425 92.24 85.28 -55.38
C ILE A 425 92.22 86.78 -55.03
N GLU A 426 92.40 87.15 -53.77
CA GLU A 426 92.49 88.56 -53.36
C GLU A 426 93.69 89.27 -54.02
N LEU A 427 94.84 88.60 -54.12
CA LEU A 427 96.02 89.13 -54.80
C LEU A 427 95.79 89.25 -56.32
N ASP A 428 95.13 88.29 -56.97
CA ASP A 428 94.82 88.35 -58.39
C ASP A 428 93.76 89.42 -58.67
N GLU A 429 92.72 89.56 -57.85
CA GLU A 429 91.78 90.67 -57.94
C GLU A 429 92.49 92.02 -57.76
N ASN A 430 93.41 92.13 -56.80
CA ASN A 430 94.22 93.33 -56.63
C ASN A 430 95.13 93.58 -57.84
N ARG A 431 95.74 92.53 -58.39
CA ARG A 431 96.54 92.60 -59.62
C ARG A 431 95.70 93.05 -60.80
N GLN A 432 94.49 92.50 -60.99
CA GLN A 432 93.55 92.89 -62.04
C GLN A 432 93.07 94.32 -61.85
N ARG A 433 92.70 94.73 -60.62
CA ARG A 433 92.35 96.13 -60.29
C ARG A 433 93.51 97.07 -60.58
N LEU A 434 94.74 96.72 -60.19
CA LEU A 434 95.94 97.51 -60.48
C LEU A 434 96.26 97.54 -61.97
N LEU A 435 96.13 96.42 -62.69
CA LEU A 435 96.29 96.37 -64.15
C LEU A 435 95.23 97.19 -64.86
N GLN A 436 93.98 97.15 -64.41
CA GLN A 436 92.89 97.94 -64.97
C GLN A 436 93.09 99.41 -64.66
N LYS A 437 93.56 99.76 -63.46
CA LYS A 437 93.96 101.12 -63.07
C LYS A 437 95.19 101.59 -63.85
N CYS A 438 96.18 100.74 -64.10
CA CYS A 438 97.34 101.04 -64.95
C CYS A 438 96.94 101.15 -66.42
N LYS A 439 96.01 100.34 -66.92
CA LYS A 439 95.44 100.45 -68.28
C LYS A 439 94.62 101.73 -68.40
N GLU A 440 93.83 102.09 -67.41
CA GLU A 440 93.10 103.36 -67.34
C GLU A 440 94.05 104.54 -67.24
N LEU A 441 95.10 104.46 -66.42
CA LEU A 441 96.14 105.49 -66.33
C LEU A 441 96.97 105.57 -67.61
N MET A 442 97.29 104.45 -68.26
CA MET A 442 97.92 104.45 -69.59
C MET A 442 96.97 105.01 -70.65
N ARG A 443 95.68 104.73 -70.58
CA ARG A 443 94.67 105.26 -71.51
C ARG A 443 94.47 106.76 -71.27
N ARG A 444 94.44 107.19 -70.00
CA ARG A 444 94.41 108.60 -69.59
C ARG A 444 95.70 109.32 -69.94
N ALA A 445 96.87 108.72 -69.73
CA ALA A 445 98.15 109.29 -70.13
C ALA A 445 98.26 109.36 -71.66
N ARG A 446 97.86 108.32 -72.40
CA ARG A 446 97.74 108.38 -73.87
C ARG A 446 96.76 109.46 -74.33
N GLN A 447 95.64 109.63 -73.64
CA GLN A 447 94.66 110.68 -73.94
C GLN A 447 95.20 112.08 -73.64
N VAL A 448 95.82 112.27 -72.49
CA VAL A 448 96.41 113.56 -72.09
C VAL A 448 97.59 113.91 -72.98
N CYS A 449 98.30 112.92 -73.52
CA CYS A 449 99.45 113.14 -74.39
C CYS A 449 99.11 113.27 -75.90
N ASN A 450 97.86 113.09 -76.35
CA ASN A 450 97.37 113.37 -77.72
C ASN A 450 98.31 112.94 -78.87
N LEU A 451 98.43 111.62 -79.03
CA LEU A 451 99.28 110.91 -79.98
C LEU A 451 98.35 109.96 -80.77
N GLY A 452 98.41 109.89 -82.11
CA GLY A 452 97.45 109.10 -82.89
C GLY A 452 98.06 107.85 -83.51
N ALA A 453 97.99 106.63 -82.94
CA ALA A 453 98.40 106.31 -81.57
C ALA A 453 99.96 106.36 -81.43
N GLU A 454 100.56 107.27 -82.21
CA GLU A 454 101.94 107.39 -82.66
C GLU A 454 102.74 108.39 -81.85
N GLN A 455 104.00 108.01 -81.60
CA GLN A 455 104.88 108.46 -80.52
C GLN A 455 104.28 108.09 -79.16
N THR A 456 105.01 107.41 -78.28
CA THR A 456 104.47 107.15 -76.94
C THR A 456 105.54 107.34 -75.89
N VAL A 457 105.33 108.48 -75.22
CA VAL A 457 105.71 108.97 -73.89
C VAL A 457 107.03 108.45 -73.30
N PRO A 458 107.95 109.36 -72.93
CA PRO A 458 109.24 109.09 -72.31
C PRO A 458 109.21 107.94 -71.29
N GLN A 459 110.17 107.04 -71.42
CA GLN A 459 110.29 105.84 -70.58
C GLN A 459 110.89 106.12 -69.19
N GLU A 460 110.63 107.32 -68.63
CA GLU A 460 110.64 107.54 -67.17
C GLU A 460 109.48 106.80 -66.47
N TYR A 461 108.65 106.07 -67.24
CA TYR A 461 107.46 105.37 -66.77
C TYR A 461 107.32 103.89 -67.22
N GLN A 462 108.36 103.24 -67.77
CA GLN A 462 108.31 101.76 -67.89
C GLN A 462 108.90 101.10 -66.66
N THR A 463 108.20 100.06 -66.22
CA THR A 463 108.68 99.00 -65.33
C THR A 463 109.02 99.50 -63.92
N VAL A 464 108.04 99.72 -63.04
CA VAL A 464 107.25 98.64 -62.41
C VAL A 464 108.17 97.46 -62.10
N SER A 465 108.93 97.58 -61.01
CA SER A 465 109.42 96.41 -60.30
C SER A 465 108.30 95.96 -59.37
N ILE A 466 107.41 95.09 -59.89
CA ILE A 466 106.57 94.27 -59.04
C ILE A 466 107.52 93.31 -58.31
N LYS A 467 107.92 93.67 -57.09
CA LYS A 467 108.42 92.69 -56.15
C LYS A 467 107.30 91.69 -55.91
N SER A 468 107.50 90.52 -56.50
CA SER A 468 106.65 89.35 -56.34
C SER A 468 106.89 88.78 -54.93
N ILE A 469 105.78 88.51 -54.22
CA ILE A 469 105.69 87.41 -53.26
C ILE A 469 104.67 86.45 -53.83
#